data_AF-A0A7W7IWT2-F1
#
_entry.id   AF-A0A7W7IWT2-F1
#
_cell.length_a   1.000
_cell.length_b   1.000
_cell.length_c   1.000
_cell.angle_alpha   90.00
_cell.angle_beta   90.00
_cell.angle_gamma   90.00
#
_symmetry.space_group_name_H-M   'P 1'
#
loop_
_entity.id
_entity.type
_entity.pdbx_description
1 polymer ?
#
loop_
_entity_poly.entity_id
_entity_poly.type
_entity_poly.pdbx_seq_one_letter_code
_entity_poly.pdbx_strand_id
1 'polypeptide(L)'
;MGLALDSIKVFPIPSSKANELFGCLVFNKNKISLTDIDKNNCCQLVENKLFIPEYTTIEPQLTKEEWTKLFSECYHFLHPDIGLVELDEEVNWNDLVEVSEERSINILEPSKTVSIPQFISSFRLEVDAEKILENIENPYSEEEMIENLPFNIQKLLNGNQKEMDKFLAFLEKKPEVALKMAIPLDTLGTGRGGAYGKFYFGSNGGSFGQGIGGIIGNLSSSASGVLRWIFVLIFVSVIRGCSFNSNSFGDYPFFTVLIILFVVVFIVALALQGSSSRSISRSGSSALLDSQRFNTLQDRYEKLAEKYIEQKEYSKAAHIYIKLLKNYNKAAGVLENGEMYNEAAAIYLKYLNNKAKAAECYEKGHAYRQAIEIYKELNQDEKTGDLYLILKEKKEADKYFQKVIDRYKANFQYVKASLIYKNKIGNISEAQVLLREGWRTNKDAYNCLNNYFSNIKTTDELAETISEVYGKDVSETNSESFLQAIKQEFKRDQKMEELTKNIAYEIVANKIDKKPEIALELLHFNEKNRSMLKDVMKYKIKAGKKA
;
A
#
# COMPACT_ATOMS: atom_id res chain seq x y z
N MET A 1 16.83 -50.55 -41.00
CA MET A 1 18.05 -50.14 -41.72
C MET A 1 18.09 -48.64 -42.02
N GLY A 2 16.96 -47.93 -42.17
CA GLY A 2 16.97 -46.45 -42.26
C GLY A 2 17.74 -45.89 -43.45
N LEU A 3 17.96 -46.71 -44.48
CA LEU A 3 18.75 -46.34 -45.65
C LEU A 3 17.84 -45.65 -46.67
N ALA A 4 18.29 -44.52 -47.21
CA ALA A 4 17.56 -43.81 -48.26
C ALA A 4 17.66 -44.56 -49.59
N LEU A 5 16.52 -44.89 -50.20
CA LEU A 5 16.43 -45.73 -51.41
C LEU A 5 17.26 -45.17 -52.58
N ASP A 6 17.37 -43.85 -52.71
CA ASP A 6 18.13 -43.19 -53.78
C ASP A 6 19.65 -43.41 -53.70
N SER A 7 20.16 -43.83 -52.54
CA SER A 7 21.60 -43.91 -52.25
C SER A 7 22.18 -45.33 -52.30
N ILE A 8 21.36 -46.32 -52.66
CA ILE A 8 21.68 -47.75 -52.52
C ILE A 8 21.41 -48.45 -53.84
N LYS A 9 22.27 -49.42 -54.18
CA LYS A 9 22.02 -50.37 -55.26
C LYS A 9 21.56 -51.70 -54.67
N VAL A 10 20.48 -52.27 -55.19
CA VAL A 10 19.96 -53.56 -54.71
C VAL A 10 19.92 -54.54 -55.86
N PHE A 11 20.51 -55.72 -55.65
CA PHE A 11 20.53 -56.81 -56.62
C PHE A 11 19.75 -58.00 -56.07
N PRO A 12 18.82 -58.61 -56.84
CA PRO A 12 18.12 -59.81 -56.41
C PRO A 12 19.06 -61.02 -56.53
N ILE A 13 19.03 -61.92 -55.55
CA ILE A 13 19.81 -63.16 -55.58
C ILE A 13 18.83 -64.33 -55.82
N PRO A 14 18.95 -65.06 -56.93
CA PRO A 14 18.14 -66.24 -57.21
C PRO A 14 18.45 -67.38 -56.23
N SER A 15 17.45 -68.21 -55.97
CA SER A 15 17.61 -69.45 -55.19
C SER A 15 18.03 -70.63 -56.07
N SER A 16 18.35 -71.76 -55.44
CA SER A 16 18.65 -73.03 -56.13
C SER A 16 17.42 -73.68 -56.78
N LYS A 17 16.22 -73.14 -56.53
CA LYS A 17 14.95 -73.53 -57.16
C LYS A 17 14.48 -72.47 -58.15
N ALA A 18 13.92 -72.91 -59.28
CA ALA A 18 13.42 -72.00 -60.31
C ALA A 18 12.28 -71.12 -59.78
N ASN A 19 12.30 -69.84 -60.17
CA ASN A 19 11.32 -68.80 -59.80
C ASN A 19 11.20 -68.49 -58.30
N GLU A 20 12.23 -68.80 -57.51
CA GLU A 20 12.30 -68.45 -56.09
C GLU A 20 13.52 -67.55 -55.83
N LEU A 21 13.33 -66.45 -55.10
CA LEU A 21 14.41 -65.56 -54.69
C LEU A 21 14.96 -66.02 -53.34
N PHE A 22 16.28 -66.14 -53.24
CA PHE A 22 16.95 -66.43 -51.97
C PHE A 22 16.98 -65.18 -51.07
N GLY A 23 17.16 -64.01 -51.68
CA GLY A 23 17.20 -62.73 -50.99
C GLY A 23 17.63 -61.60 -51.91
N CYS A 24 18.12 -60.52 -51.33
CA CYS A 24 18.71 -59.41 -52.08
C CYS A 24 20.04 -58.97 -51.47
N LEU A 25 20.98 -58.61 -52.34
CA LEU A 25 22.23 -57.97 -51.96
C LEU A 25 22.03 -56.47 -51.99
N VAL A 26 22.33 -55.81 -50.87
CA VAL A 26 22.19 -54.37 -50.72
C VAL A 26 23.58 -53.75 -50.69
N PHE A 27 23.94 -53.03 -51.76
CA PHE A 27 25.23 -52.37 -51.91
C PHE A 27 25.11 -50.86 -51.65
N ASN A 28 25.82 -50.37 -50.64
CA ASN A 28 25.90 -48.95 -50.32
C ASN A 28 27.36 -48.47 -50.48
N LYS A 29 27.55 -47.33 -51.15
CA LYS A 29 28.88 -46.72 -51.32
C LYS A 29 29.41 -46.08 -50.04
N ASN A 30 28.54 -45.72 -49.10
CA ASN A 30 28.91 -45.15 -47.82
C ASN A 30 29.13 -46.24 -46.77
N LYS A 31 30.15 -46.07 -45.91
CA LYS A 31 30.42 -47.01 -44.82
C LYS A 31 29.26 -47.01 -43.82
N ILE A 32 28.58 -48.14 -43.68
CA ILE A 32 27.52 -48.36 -42.69
C ILE A 32 28.16 -48.92 -41.40
N SER A 33 27.74 -48.42 -40.24
CA SER A 33 28.13 -48.95 -38.92
C SER A 33 27.50 -50.32 -38.67
N LEU A 34 28.33 -51.29 -38.22
CA LEU A 34 27.92 -52.68 -37.91
C LEU A 34 26.76 -52.79 -36.91
N THR A 35 26.50 -51.76 -36.09
CA THR A 35 25.42 -51.73 -35.10
C THR A 35 24.02 -51.55 -35.69
N ASP A 36 23.87 -51.11 -36.94
CA ASP A 36 22.57 -50.80 -37.56
C ASP A 36 22.06 -51.91 -38.52
N ILE A 37 22.86 -52.96 -38.68
CA ILE A 37 22.63 -54.10 -39.57
C ILE A 37 22.19 -55.29 -38.70
N ASP A 38 20.95 -55.24 -38.24
CA ASP A 38 20.36 -56.14 -37.22
C ASP A 38 20.69 -57.65 -37.41
N LYS A 39 19.93 -58.39 -38.22
CA LYS A 39 20.12 -59.84 -38.46
C LYS A 39 20.69 -60.18 -39.84
N ASN A 40 21.14 -59.18 -40.60
CA ASN A 40 21.55 -59.36 -41.99
C ASN A 40 23.05 -59.68 -42.06
N ASN A 41 23.43 -60.57 -42.98
CA ASN A 41 24.83 -60.96 -43.17
C ASN A 41 25.60 -59.91 -43.98
N CYS A 42 26.78 -59.54 -43.49
CA CYS A 42 27.69 -58.66 -44.21
C CYS A 42 28.53 -59.43 -45.25
N CYS A 43 28.78 -58.80 -46.39
CA CYS A 43 29.65 -59.31 -47.44
C CYS A 43 30.79 -58.33 -47.67
N GLN A 44 31.97 -58.85 -48.00
CA GLN A 44 33.13 -58.08 -48.42
C GLN A 44 33.29 -58.13 -49.94
N LEU A 45 33.75 -57.04 -50.53
CA LEU A 45 34.00 -56.91 -51.96
C LEU A 45 35.50 -57.10 -52.26
N VAL A 46 35.84 -58.15 -53.01
CA VAL A 46 37.22 -58.48 -53.41
C VAL A 46 37.48 -57.98 -54.84
N GLU A 47 38.63 -57.31 -55.04
CA GLU A 47 39.09 -56.73 -56.32
C GLU A 47 38.01 -55.90 -57.05
N ASN A 48 37.09 -55.29 -56.30
CA ASN A 48 35.97 -54.47 -56.78
C ASN A 48 35.01 -55.20 -57.75
N LYS A 49 34.97 -56.54 -57.73
CA LYS A 49 34.14 -57.32 -58.66
C LYS A 49 33.34 -58.46 -58.01
N LEU A 50 33.89 -59.12 -56.99
CA LEU A 50 33.26 -60.30 -56.37
C LEU A 50 32.90 -60.03 -54.92
N PHE A 51 31.63 -60.16 -54.59
CA PHE A 51 31.13 -60.17 -53.22
C PHE A 51 31.24 -61.58 -52.64
N ILE A 52 31.92 -61.68 -51.49
CA ILE A 52 32.04 -62.92 -50.70
C ILE A 52 31.64 -62.64 -49.25
N PRO A 53 31.25 -63.65 -48.45
CA PRO A 53 30.92 -63.45 -47.05
C PRO A 53 32.08 -62.84 -46.26
N GLU A 54 31.77 -62.04 -45.24
CA GLU A 54 32.79 -61.43 -44.37
C GLU A 54 33.68 -62.50 -43.71
N TYR A 55 34.96 -62.19 -43.50
CA TYR A 55 35.97 -63.09 -42.92
C TYR A 55 36.33 -64.33 -43.77
N THR A 56 36.05 -64.31 -45.07
CA THR A 56 36.47 -65.37 -46.01
C THR A 56 37.59 -64.91 -46.93
N THR A 57 38.42 -65.86 -47.39
CA THR A 57 39.50 -65.60 -48.35
C THR A 57 39.42 -66.58 -49.51
N ILE A 58 39.75 -66.11 -50.72
CA ILE A 58 39.70 -66.93 -51.93
C ILE A 58 41.05 -67.61 -52.13
N GLU A 59 41.03 -68.94 -52.24
CA GLU A 59 42.18 -69.74 -52.64
C GLU A 59 41.83 -70.66 -53.81
N PRO A 60 42.73 -70.83 -54.80
CA PRO A 60 44.05 -70.18 -54.93
C PRO A 60 43.93 -68.68 -55.27
N GLN A 61 44.96 -67.90 -54.92
CA GLN A 61 45.00 -66.48 -55.25
C GLN A 61 45.13 -66.29 -56.77
N LEU A 62 44.15 -65.62 -57.38
CA LEU A 62 44.12 -65.31 -58.81
C LEU A 62 44.94 -64.05 -59.12
N THR A 63 45.63 -64.06 -60.26
CA THR A 63 46.34 -62.88 -60.77
C THR A 63 45.35 -61.83 -61.32
N LYS A 64 45.78 -60.57 -61.42
CA LYS A 64 44.91 -59.47 -61.91
C LYS A 64 44.39 -59.70 -63.33
N GLU A 65 45.16 -60.37 -64.18
CA GLU A 65 44.75 -60.73 -65.54
C GLU A 65 43.72 -61.87 -65.56
N GLU A 66 43.80 -62.80 -64.60
CA GLU A 66 42.79 -63.86 -64.44
C GLU A 66 41.48 -63.29 -63.89
N TRP A 67 41.54 -62.32 -62.98
CA TRP A 67 40.35 -61.61 -62.47
C TRP A 67 39.57 -60.89 -63.58
N THR A 68 40.26 -60.22 -64.50
CA THR A 68 39.60 -59.52 -65.62
C THR A 68 39.05 -60.48 -66.67
N LYS A 69 39.65 -61.68 -66.81
CA LYS A 69 39.19 -62.70 -67.75
C LYS A 69 38.03 -63.54 -67.22
N LEU A 70 38.03 -63.88 -65.92
CA LEU A 70 37.02 -64.73 -65.29
C LEU A 70 35.76 -63.96 -64.89
N PHE A 71 35.93 -62.74 -64.38
CA PHE A 71 34.83 -61.88 -63.96
C PHE A 71 34.76 -60.71 -64.94
N SER A 72 33.68 -60.68 -65.72
CA SER A 72 33.35 -59.70 -66.76
C SER A 72 33.23 -58.27 -66.20
N GLU A 73 32.55 -57.35 -66.90
CA GLU A 73 32.25 -56.01 -66.35
C GLU A 73 31.17 -56.04 -65.25
N CYS A 74 30.46 -57.16 -65.05
CA CYS A 74 29.40 -57.29 -64.06
C CYS A 74 29.92 -57.65 -62.65
N TYR A 75 29.15 -57.28 -61.63
CA TYR A 75 29.40 -57.75 -60.26
C TYR A 75 28.97 -59.19 -60.10
N HIS A 76 29.68 -59.93 -59.26
CA HIS A 76 29.37 -61.33 -58.96
C HIS A 76 29.22 -61.52 -57.45
N PHE A 77 28.41 -62.50 -57.03
CA PHE A 77 28.24 -62.89 -55.63
C PHE A 77 28.48 -64.39 -55.47
N LEU A 78 29.34 -64.77 -54.51
CA LEU A 78 29.60 -66.16 -54.17
C LEU A 78 29.01 -66.47 -52.80
N HIS A 79 27.96 -67.29 -52.76
CA HIS A 79 27.36 -67.76 -51.51
C HIS A 79 27.66 -69.25 -51.29
N PRO A 80 27.95 -69.70 -50.05
CA PRO A 80 28.27 -71.11 -49.78
C PRO A 80 27.20 -72.11 -50.27
N ASP A 81 25.92 -71.75 -50.15
CA ASP A 81 24.81 -72.66 -50.48
C ASP A 81 24.30 -72.55 -51.93
N ILE A 82 24.50 -71.40 -52.58
CA ILE A 82 23.93 -71.10 -53.92
C ILE A 82 25.03 -71.20 -54.99
N GLY A 83 26.29 -71.04 -54.59
CA GLY A 83 27.41 -70.95 -55.51
C GLY A 83 27.60 -69.53 -56.05
N LEU A 84 28.21 -69.45 -57.24
CA LEU A 84 28.56 -68.19 -57.91
C LEU A 84 27.38 -67.70 -58.76
N VAL A 85 26.97 -66.46 -58.52
CA VAL A 85 25.86 -65.79 -59.19
C VAL A 85 26.37 -64.49 -59.84
N GLU A 86 25.99 -64.25 -61.08
CA GLU A 86 26.22 -62.97 -61.76
C GLU A 86 25.08 -62.00 -61.41
N LEU A 87 25.42 -60.75 -61.06
CA LEU A 87 24.48 -59.70 -60.69
C LEU A 87 24.34 -58.71 -61.86
N ASP A 88 23.48 -59.05 -62.80
CA ASP A 88 23.21 -58.29 -64.03
C ASP A 88 22.05 -57.28 -63.87
N GLU A 89 21.02 -57.63 -63.09
CA GLU A 89 19.82 -56.82 -62.93
C GLU A 89 19.79 -56.04 -61.59
N GLU A 90 19.75 -54.71 -61.66
CA GLU A 90 19.55 -53.83 -60.49
C GLU A 90 18.06 -53.51 -60.28
N VAL A 91 17.57 -53.62 -59.04
CA VAL A 91 16.17 -53.34 -58.70
C VAL A 91 15.95 -51.82 -58.60
N ASN A 92 15.10 -51.28 -59.48
CA ASN A 92 14.67 -49.89 -59.42
C ASN A 92 13.42 -49.73 -58.55
N TRP A 93 13.60 -49.26 -57.31
CA TRP A 93 12.50 -49.12 -56.35
C TRP A 93 11.45 -48.08 -56.74
N ASN A 94 11.81 -47.07 -57.55
CA ASN A 94 10.87 -46.05 -58.01
C ASN A 94 9.77 -46.62 -58.91
N ASP A 95 10.05 -47.73 -59.62
CA ASP A 95 9.07 -48.40 -60.48
C ASP A 95 8.14 -49.34 -59.67
N LEU A 96 8.55 -49.73 -58.45
CA LEU A 96 7.89 -50.75 -57.64
C LEU A 96 7.11 -50.18 -56.45
N VAL A 97 7.45 -48.98 -55.97
CA VAL A 97 6.87 -48.40 -54.75
C VAL A 97 6.40 -46.97 -55.00
N GLU A 98 5.10 -46.75 -54.90
CA GLU A 98 4.50 -45.40 -54.88
C GLU A 98 4.59 -44.83 -53.45
N VAL A 99 5.49 -43.89 -53.22
CA VAL A 99 5.63 -43.23 -51.90
C VAL A 99 4.48 -42.23 -51.72
N SER A 100 3.61 -42.45 -50.72
CA SER A 100 2.47 -41.56 -50.44
C SER A 100 2.92 -40.19 -49.93
N GLU A 101 2.29 -39.11 -50.42
CA GLU A 101 2.55 -37.75 -49.95
C GLU A 101 2.13 -37.57 -48.48
N GLU A 102 3.05 -37.10 -47.63
CA GLU A 102 2.77 -36.78 -46.24
C GLU A 102 1.76 -35.62 -46.15
N ARG A 103 0.52 -35.90 -45.75
CA ARG A 103 -0.48 -34.86 -45.47
C ARG A 103 -0.23 -34.27 -44.09
N SER A 104 0.15 -33.00 -44.03
CA SER A 104 0.21 -32.23 -42.78
C SER A 104 -1.19 -31.92 -42.27
N ILE A 105 -1.71 -32.80 -41.39
CA ILE A 105 -2.98 -32.57 -40.70
C ILE A 105 -2.69 -31.73 -39.45
N ASN A 106 -3.36 -30.58 -39.32
CA ASN A 106 -3.30 -29.77 -38.11
C ASN A 106 -4.12 -30.45 -36.99
N ILE A 107 -3.45 -31.24 -36.16
CA ILE A 107 -4.06 -31.85 -34.98
C ILE A 107 -4.25 -30.76 -33.91
N LEU A 108 -5.50 -30.43 -33.58
CA LEU A 108 -5.81 -29.51 -32.48
C LEU A 108 -5.82 -30.29 -31.16
N GLU A 109 -4.77 -30.11 -30.36
CA GLU A 109 -4.69 -30.65 -29.00
C GLU A 109 -5.49 -29.74 -28.03
N PRO A 110 -6.33 -30.31 -27.14
CA PRO A 110 -7.01 -29.54 -26.12
C PRO A 110 -6.01 -28.89 -25.15
N SER A 111 -6.21 -27.61 -24.84
CA SER A 111 -5.36 -26.89 -23.88
C SER A 111 -5.35 -27.58 -22.52
N LYS A 112 -4.16 -27.74 -21.91
CA LYS A 112 -4.00 -28.32 -20.56
C LYS A 112 -4.97 -27.65 -19.57
N THR A 113 -5.78 -28.46 -18.89
CA THR A 113 -6.88 -28.02 -18.02
C THR A 113 -6.42 -27.43 -16.68
N VAL A 114 -5.16 -27.64 -16.28
CA VAL A 114 -4.62 -27.10 -15.02
C VAL A 114 -3.67 -25.95 -15.34
N SER A 115 -4.19 -24.73 -15.23
CA SER A 115 -3.39 -23.50 -15.21
C SER A 115 -2.82 -23.32 -13.81
N ILE A 116 -1.53 -23.65 -13.64
CA ILE A 116 -0.80 -23.24 -12.43
C ILE A 116 -0.46 -21.76 -12.62
N PRO A 117 -0.99 -20.84 -11.80
CA PRO A 117 -0.72 -19.42 -11.97
C PRO A 117 0.77 -19.16 -11.75
N GLN A 118 1.44 -18.66 -12.80
CA GLN A 118 2.86 -18.31 -12.74
C GLN A 118 3.12 -16.98 -12.03
N PHE A 119 2.08 -16.17 -11.83
CA PHE A 119 2.17 -14.84 -11.24
C PHE A 119 1.09 -14.64 -10.18
N ILE A 120 1.49 -14.07 -9.04
CA ILE A 120 0.56 -13.65 -7.99
C ILE A 120 -0.02 -12.29 -8.41
N SER A 121 -1.33 -12.24 -8.63
CA SER A 121 -2.02 -11.01 -9.05
C SER A 121 -2.23 -10.00 -7.91
N SER A 122 -2.45 -10.48 -6.70
CA SER A 122 -2.55 -9.68 -5.47
C SER A 122 -2.35 -10.55 -4.23
N PHE A 123 -1.69 -10.02 -3.20
CA PHE A 123 -1.62 -10.59 -1.86
C PHE A 123 -2.41 -9.70 -0.89
N ARG A 124 -3.18 -10.30 0.02
CA ARG A 124 -4.03 -9.57 0.98
C ARG A 124 -3.74 -10.09 2.38
N LEU A 125 -3.44 -9.17 3.29
CA LEU A 125 -3.28 -9.49 4.71
C LEU A 125 -4.59 -9.22 5.45
N GLU A 126 -5.14 -10.24 6.08
CA GLU A 126 -6.28 -10.10 6.98
C GLU A 126 -5.78 -10.23 8.43
N VAL A 127 -5.92 -9.14 9.17
CA VAL A 127 -5.49 -9.01 10.56
C VAL A 127 -6.69 -9.10 11.50
N ASP A 128 -6.57 -9.97 12.49
CA ASP A 128 -7.50 -10.09 13.62
C ASP A 128 -6.93 -9.34 14.83
N ALA A 129 -7.47 -8.16 15.11
CA ALA A 129 -6.94 -7.27 16.15
C ALA A 129 -7.04 -7.89 17.55
N GLU A 130 -8.07 -8.71 17.82
CA GLU A 130 -8.27 -9.33 19.13
C GLU A 130 -7.21 -10.38 19.41
N LYS A 131 -6.94 -11.26 18.43
CA LYS A 131 -5.87 -12.26 18.53
C LYS A 131 -4.49 -11.63 18.66
N ILE A 132 -4.23 -10.54 17.93
CA ILE A 132 -2.99 -9.78 18.07
C ILE A 132 -2.81 -9.30 19.51
N LEU A 133 -3.86 -8.73 20.10
CA LEU A 133 -3.79 -8.21 21.46
C LEU A 133 -3.62 -9.32 22.48
N GLU A 134 -4.30 -10.46 22.31
CA GLU A 134 -4.13 -11.64 23.16
C GLU A 134 -2.68 -12.14 23.12
N ASN A 135 -2.07 -12.24 21.93
CA ASN A 135 -0.68 -12.64 21.77
C ASN A 135 0.30 -11.64 22.40
N ILE A 136 0.01 -10.34 22.32
CA ILE A 136 0.82 -9.30 22.96
C ILE A 136 0.67 -9.36 24.49
N GLU A 137 -0.52 -9.65 25.00
CA GLU A 137 -0.81 -9.70 26.44
C GLU A 137 -0.30 -11.01 27.10
N ASN A 138 -0.22 -12.11 26.34
CA ASN A 138 0.20 -13.44 26.80
C ASN A 138 1.16 -14.13 25.80
N PRO A 139 2.42 -13.68 25.69
CA PRO A 139 3.37 -14.20 24.70
C PRO A 139 3.96 -15.60 25.00
N TYR A 140 3.55 -16.29 26.07
CA TYR A 140 4.12 -17.58 26.50
C TYR A 140 3.04 -18.56 27.00
N SER A 141 3.17 -19.87 26.72
CA SER A 141 2.32 -20.92 27.28
C SER A 141 2.61 -21.15 28.78
N GLU A 142 1.56 -21.40 29.57
CA GLU A 142 1.57 -21.40 31.04
C GLU A 142 2.29 -22.61 31.69
N GLU A 143 2.76 -23.59 30.92
CA GLU A 143 2.93 -24.96 31.43
C GLU A 143 4.28 -25.30 32.10
N GLU A 144 5.34 -24.49 32.00
CA GLU A 144 6.68 -25.00 32.37
C GLU A 144 7.31 -24.57 33.72
N MET A 145 6.75 -23.68 34.55
CA MET A 145 7.64 -22.98 35.52
C MET A 145 7.13 -22.74 36.96
N ILE A 146 6.52 -23.74 37.60
CA ILE A 146 6.20 -23.65 39.05
C ILE A 146 7.29 -24.30 39.95
N GLU A 147 8.44 -24.72 39.42
CA GLU A 147 9.50 -25.27 40.28
C GLU A 147 10.44 -24.19 40.85
N ASN A 148 10.21 -23.92 42.15
CA ASN A 148 11.09 -23.26 43.12
C ASN A 148 11.36 -21.77 42.95
N LEU A 149 10.41 -20.95 43.40
CA LEU A 149 10.59 -19.51 43.58
C LEU A 149 11.26 -19.16 44.92
N PRO A 150 12.22 -18.22 44.94
CA PRO A 150 12.90 -17.80 46.17
C PRO A 150 12.10 -16.80 47.04
N PHE A 151 10.89 -16.42 46.62
CA PHE A 151 10.01 -15.47 47.30
C PHE A 151 8.55 -15.91 47.24
N ASN A 152 7.72 -15.44 48.18
CA ASN A 152 6.31 -15.80 48.26
C ASN A 152 5.43 -14.75 47.56
N ILE A 153 4.74 -15.16 46.49
CA ILE A 153 3.90 -14.30 45.64
C ILE A 153 2.77 -13.62 46.43
N GLN A 154 2.09 -14.34 47.33
CA GLN A 154 0.98 -13.76 48.12
C GLN A 154 1.49 -12.68 49.08
N LYS A 155 2.67 -12.87 49.69
CA LYS A 155 3.28 -11.87 50.56
C LYS A 155 3.79 -10.65 49.77
N LEU A 156 4.30 -10.87 48.57
CA LEU A 156 4.72 -9.82 47.64
C LEU A 156 3.54 -8.92 47.23
N LEU A 157 2.41 -9.53 46.83
CA LEU A 157 1.17 -8.83 46.48
C LEU A 157 0.58 -8.04 47.66
N ASN A 158 0.75 -8.54 48.88
CA ASN A 158 0.35 -7.85 50.11
C ASN A 158 1.29 -6.70 50.51
N GLY A 159 2.23 -6.29 49.64
CA GLY A 159 3.11 -5.14 49.86
C GLY A 159 4.28 -5.40 50.81
N ASN A 160 4.68 -6.67 51.02
CA ASN A 160 5.79 -6.98 51.91
C ASN A 160 7.14 -6.52 51.32
N GLN A 161 7.74 -5.54 51.97
CA GLN A 161 9.00 -4.92 51.58
C GLN A 161 10.17 -5.89 51.40
N LYS A 162 10.29 -6.92 52.27
CA LYS A 162 11.40 -7.89 52.18
C LYS A 162 11.26 -8.83 50.99
N GLU A 163 10.03 -9.20 50.66
CA GLU A 163 9.75 -10.03 49.48
C GLU A 163 9.89 -9.20 48.20
N MET A 164 9.57 -7.90 48.25
CA MET A 164 9.82 -6.95 47.16
C MET A 164 11.32 -6.84 46.85
N ASP A 165 12.17 -6.73 47.87
CA ASP A 165 13.63 -6.65 47.69
C ASP A 165 14.20 -7.96 47.10
N LYS A 166 13.68 -9.12 47.50
CA LYS A 166 14.03 -10.41 46.89
C LYS A 166 13.59 -10.51 45.43
N PHE A 167 12.40 -10.02 45.10
CA PHE A 167 11.90 -9.97 43.73
C PHE A 167 12.76 -9.04 42.87
N LEU A 168 13.11 -7.86 43.38
CA LEU A 168 13.98 -6.90 42.69
C LEU A 168 15.36 -7.50 42.40
N ALA A 169 15.95 -8.22 43.37
CA ALA A 169 17.22 -8.93 43.17
C ALA A 169 17.08 -10.14 42.22
N PHE A 170 15.92 -10.79 42.20
CA PHE A 170 15.64 -11.89 41.26
C PHE A 170 15.48 -11.38 39.83
N LEU A 171 14.85 -10.22 39.65
CA LEU A 171 14.69 -9.54 38.36
C LEU A 171 16.05 -9.19 37.73
N GLU A 172 17.02 -8.78 38.53
CA GLU A 172 18.40 -8.53 38.06
C GLU A 172 19.10 -9.82 37.60
N LYS A 173 18.88 -10.94 38.30
CA LYS A 173 19.55 -12.21 38.01
C LYS A 173 18.92 -12.97 36.84
N LYS A 174 17.60 -12.92 36.70
CA LYS A 174 16.81 -13.65 35.68
C LYS A 174 15.64 -12.79 35.19
N PRO A 175 15.89 -11.81 34.30
CA PRO A 175 14.86 -10.87 33.83
C PRO A 175 13.69 -11.58 33.14
N GLU A 176 13.95 -12.57 32.30
CA GLU A 176 12.89 -13.28 31.55
C GLU A 176 11.91 -14.02 32.45
N VAL A 177 12.41 -14.67 33.49
CA VAL A 177 11.58 -15.41 34.46
C VAL A 177 10.84 -14.44 35.37
N ALA A 178 11.48 -13.33 35.77
CA ALA A 178 10.86 -12.29 36.57
C ALA A 178 9.74 -11.56 35.82
N LEU A 179 9.86 -11.35 34.51
CA LEU A 179 8.83 -10.73 33.66
C LEU A 179 7.55 -11.55 33.59
N LYS A 180 7.66 -12.88 33.51
CA LYS A 180 6.49 -13.79 33.51
C LYS A 180 5.68 -13.69 34.80
N MET A 181 6.33 -13.34 35.91
CA MET A 181 5.73 -13.18 37.24
C MET A 181 5.62 -11.72 37.68
N ALA A 182 5.92 -10.79 36.78
CA ALA A 182 5.99 -9.39 37.13
C ALA A 182 4.60 -8.84 37.41
N ILE A 183 4.49 -8.15 38.53
CA ILE A 183 3.25 -7.60 39.03
C ILE A 183 3.02 -6.26 38.32
N PRO A 184 1.85 -6.05 37.67
CA PRO A 184 1.49 -4.75 37.10
C PRO A 184 1.55 -3.67 38.16
N LEU A 185 2.15 -2.51 37.84
CA LEU A 185 2.31 -1.41 38.80
C LEU A 185 0.99 -0.97 39.45
N ASP A 186 -0.13 -1.09 38.75
CA ASP A 186 -1.48 -0.75 39.24
C ASP A 186 -1.94 -1.64 40.41
N THR A 187 -1.51 -2.90 40.45
CA THR A 187 -1.94 -3.85 41.49
C THR A 187 -1.20 -3.66 42.81
N LEU A 188 -0.11 -2.89 42.82
CA LEU A 188 0.75 -2.64 43.98
C LEU A 188 0.32 -1.43 44.82
N GLY A 189 -0.83 -0.82 44.54
CA GLY A 189 -1.48 0.16 45.41
C GLY A 189 -0.60 1.35 45.77
N THR A 190 -0.54 2.37 44.92
CA THR A 190 0.13 3.62 45.30
C THR A 190 -0.75 4.39 46.29
N GLY A 191 -0.14 4.82 47.40
CA GLY A 191 -0.78 5.70 48.38
C GLY A 191 -1.05 7.09 47.77
N ARG A 192 -2.16 7.23 47.03
CA ARG A 192 -2.81 8.52 46.83
C ARG A 192 -3.81 8.72 47.97
N GLY A 193 -3.70 9.88 48.62
CA GLY A 193 -4.17 10.17 49.98
C GLY A 193 -5.60 9.72 50.32
N GLY A 194 -5.82 9.50 51.62
CA GLY A 194 -7.09 9.09 52.21
C GLY A 194 -8.25 10.02 51.85
N ALA A 195 -8.94 9.67 50.77
CA ALA A 195 -10.31 10.05 50.46
C ALA A 195 -10.82 9.08 49.37
N TYR A 196 -11.16 7.86 49.77
CA TYR A 196 -11.93 6.97 48.90
C TYR A 196 -13.31 7.59 48.66
N GLY A 197 -13.45 8.35 47.58
CA GLY A 197 -14.70 8.38 46.85
C GLY A 197 -14.95 6.97 46.34
N LYS A 198 -16.06 6.36 46.75
CA LYS A 198 -16.50 5.06 46.24
C LYS A 198 -16.64 5.14 44.71
N PHE A 199 -15.72 4.53 43.96
CA PHE A 199 -15.95 4.27 42.55
C PHE A 199 -16.72 2.96 42.42
N TYR A 200 -18.01 3.08 42.08
CA TYR A 200 -18.76 1.96 41.54
C TYR A 200 -18.34 1.80 40.08
N PHE A 201 -17.66 0.70 39.77
CA PHE A 201 -17.49 0.26 38.39
C PHE A 201 -18.83 -0.27 37.89
N GLY A 202 -19.57 0.60 37.18
CA GLY A 202 -20.74 0.23 36.41
C GLY A 202 -20.30 -0.46 35.13
N SER A 203 -20.70 -1.72 34.97
CA SER A 203 -20.63 -2.49 33.74
C SER A 203 -21.50 -1.85 32.64
N ASN A 204 -20.96 -1.82 31.42
CA ASN A 204 -21.63 -1.68 30.12
C ASN A 204 -22.51 -0.44 29.82
N GLY A 205 -22.26 0.11 28.63
CA GLY A 205 -23.30 0.70 27.78
C GLY A 205 -23.39 2.21 27.84
N GLY A 206 -23.25 2.85 26.68
CA GLY A 206 -23.16 4.28 26.46
C GLY A 206 -24.14 5.17 27.23
N SER A 207 -23.71 6.40 27.53
CA SER A 207 -24.62 7.55 27.52
C SER A 207 -23.83 8.87 27.50
N PHE A 208 -23.90 9.53 26.34
CA PHE A 208 -23.63 10.97 26.21
C PHE A 208 -24.84 11.71 26.80
N GLY A 209 -24.85 11.90 28.12
CA GLY A 209 -26.03 12.45 28.80
C GLY A 209 -25.90 12.62 30.31
N GLN A 210 -24.76 13.09 30.82
CA GLN A 210 -24.62 13.33 32.27
C GLN A 210 -23.73 14.52 32.63
N GLY A 211 -23.81 15.62 31.86
CA GLY A 211 -23.11 16.87 32.17
C GLY A 211 -23.86 17.82 33.10
N ILE A 212 -25.15 17.57 33.41
CA ILE A 212 -26.01 18.58 34.08
C ILE A 212 -26.72 18.02 35.33
N GLY A 213 -26.90 16.70 35.45
CA GLY A 213 -27.57 16.08 36.61
C GLY A 213 -26.71 15.94 37.87
N GLY A 214 -25.39 15.82 37.73
CA GLY A 214 -24.45 15.61 38.87
C GLY A 214 -24.13 16.88 39.66
N ILE A 215 -24.32 18.06 39.05
CA ILE A 215 -24.05 19.35 39.69
C ILE A 215 -25.22 19.76 40.61
N ILE A 216 -26.44 19.32 40.30
CA ILE A 216 -27.65 19.64 41.10
C ILE A 216 -27.78 18.69 42.31
N GLY A 217 -27.27 17.45 42.21
CA GLY A 217 -27.41 16.44 43.27
C GLY A 217 -26.61 16.72 44.55
N ASN A 218 -25.50 17.45 44.47
CA ASN A 218 -24.60 17.70 45.60
C ASN A 218 -24.78 19.05 46.30
N LEU A 219 -25.78 19.84 45.94
CA LEU A 219 -26.20 21.04 46.68
C LEU A 219 -27.34 20.75 47.69
N SER A 220 -27.52 19.47 48.06
CA SER A 220 -28.67 19.01 48.84
C SER A 220 -28.25 18.35 50.16
N SER A 221 -27.68 19.14 51.07
CA SER A 221 -27.71 18.81 52.50
C SER A 221 -27.36 20.02 53.36
N SER A 222 -28.22 21.05 53.38
CA SER A 222 -28.46 21.98 54.51
C SER A 222 -29.11 23.27 54.02
N ALA A 223 -30.44 23.32 53.97
CA ALA A 223 -31.28 24.54 54.05
C ALA A 223 -32.77 24.16 53.92
N SER A 224 -33.63 24.80 54.69
CA SER A 224 -35.10 24.60 54.69
C SER A 224 -35.70 24.87 53.31
N GLY A 225 -36.67 24.04 52.91
CA GLY A 225 -37.21 23.94 51.54
C GLY A 225 -37.80 25.21 50.93
N VAL A 226 -37.94 26.30 51.69
CA VAL A 226 -38.37 27.62 51.20
C VAL A 226 -37.26 28.32 50.39
N LEU A 227 -35.99 28.15 50.78
CA LEU A 227 -34.84 28.70 50.05
C LEU A 227 -34.64 28.05 48.68
N ARG A 228 -35.08 26.79 48.51
CA ARG A 228 -35.02 26.07 47.21
C ARG A 228 -35.85 26.74 46.14
N TRP A 229 -37.08 27.14 46.47
CA TRP A 229 -37.97 27.79 45.50
C TRP A 229 -37.50 29.20 45.17
N ILE A 230 -36.95 29.91 46.14
CA ILE A 230 -36.36 31.25 45.93
C ILE A 230 -35.13 31.15 45.02
N PHE A 231 -34.23 30.18 45.24
CA PHE A 231 -33.06 29.96 44.38
C PHE A 231 -33.42 29.59 42.95
N VAL A 232 -34.40 28.70 42.76
CA VAL A 232 -34.85 28.28 41.42
C VAL A 232 -35.53 29.45 40.70
N LEU A 233 -36.35 30.25 41.38
CA LEU A 233 -37.00 31.42 40.79
C LEU A 233 -35.99 32.51 40.39
N ILE A 234 -34.97 32.76 41.22
CA ILE A 234 -33.89 33.71 40.90
C ILE A 234 -33.06 33.19 39.71
N PHE A 235 -32.70 31.91 39.71
CA PHE A 235 -31.90 31.32 38.62
C PHE A 235 -32.65 31.32 37.28
N VAL A 236 -33.94 31.00 37.29
CA VAL A 236 -34.81 31.09 36.09
C VAL A 236 -35.00 32.54 35.63
N SER A 237 -35.11 33.50 36.57
CA SER A 237 -35.20 34.92 36.24
C SER A 237 -33.91 35.47 35.61
N VAL A 238 -32.74 34.98 36.03
CA VAL A 238 -31.43 35.37 35.46
C VAL A 238 -31.26 34.81 34.05
N ILE A 239 -31.62 33.54 33.83
CA ILE A 239 -31.56 32.92 32.49
C ILE A 239 -32.53 33.60 31.53
N ARG A 240 -33.73 33.97 31.99
CA ARG A 240 -34.74 34.65 31.14
C ARG A 240 -34.36 36.10 30.79
N GLY A 241 -33.48 36.73 31.57
CA GLY A 241 -32.91 38.05 31.27
C GLY A 241 -31.71 38.02 30.30
N CYS A 242 -31.07 36.86 30.12
CA CYS A 242 -29.96 36.67 29.19
C CYS A 242 -30.47 36.15 27.84
N SER A 243 -31.18 36.99 27.08
CA SER A 243 -31.27 36.79 25.63
C SER A 243 -29.89 37.04 25.04
N PHE A 244 -29.19 35.96 24.68
CA PHE A 244 -27.92 35.99 23.96
C PHE A 244 -28.15 36.50 22.54
N ASN A 245 -28.16 37.82 22.37
CA ASN A 245 -27.89 38.40 21.07
C ASN A 245 -27.06 39.68 21.21
N SER A 246 -25.90 39.64 20.56
CA SER A 246 -24.91 40.70 20.34
C SER A 246 -24.05 41.21 21.50
N ASN A 247 -22.77 41.36 21.14
CA ASN A 247 -21.63 41.86 21.89
C ASN A 247 -21.92 43.18 22.64
N SER A 248 -21.94 43.14 23.97
CA SER A 248 -21.33 44.18 24.80
C SER A 248 -21.15 43.68 26.24
N PHE A 249 -19.90 43.46 26.63
CA PHE A 249 -19.50 43.17 28.02
C PHE A 249 -19.36 44.49 28.77
N GLY A 250 -20.48 45.04 29.24
CA GLY A 250 -20.49 46.24 30.06
C GLY A 250 -21.91 46.53 30.49
N ASP A 251 -22.09 46.82 31.77
CA ASP A 251 -23.32 47.34 32.38
C ASP A 251 -24.37 46.33 32.87
N TYR A 252 -23.98 45.50 33.86
CA TYR A 252 -24.92 45.07 34.90
C TYR A 252 -24.24 45.03 36.29
N PRO A 253 -24.16 46.15 37.01
CA PRO A 253 -23.46 46.23 38.30
C PRO A 253 -24.12 45.39 39.40
N PHE A 254 -25.38 44.98 39.22
CA PHE A 254 -26.10 44.20 40.21
C PHE A 254 -25.67 42.71 40.23
N PHE A 255 -25.38 42.12 39.07
CA PHE A 255 -25.01 40.71 38.96
C PHE A 255 -23.56 40.45 39.36
N THR A 256 -22.67 41.40 39.10
CA THR A 256 -21.27 41.30 39.55
C THR A 256 -21.16 41.33 41.07
N VAL A 257 -21.96 42.18 41.74
CA VAL A 257 -22.01 42.26 43.21
C VAL A 257 -22.56 40.98 43.84
N LEU A 258 -23.58 40.35 43.23
CA LEU A 258 -24.12 39.07 43.70
C LEU A 258 -23.12 37.92 43.58
N ILE A 259 -22.35 37.87 42.49
CA ILE A 259 -21.30 36.85 42.29
C ILE A 259 -20.18 37.02 43.32
N ILE A 260 -19.75 38.27 43.59
CA ILE A 260 -18.73 38.55 44.60
C ILE A 260 -19.21 38.14 46.00
N LEU A 261 -20.48 38.43 46.34
CA LEU A 261 -21.06 38.05 47.63
C LEU A 261 -21.13 36.53 47.78
N PHE A 262 -21.41 35.80 46.69
CA PHE A 262 -21.41 34.34 46.65
C PHE A 262 -20.02 33.74 46.90
N VAL A 263 -18.97 34.33 46.31
CA VAL A 263 -17.57 33.92 46.51
C VAL A 263 -17.12 34.16 47.96
N VAL A 264 -17.51 35.28 48.56
CA VAL A 264 -17.16 35.60 49.96
C VAL A 264 -17.84 34.64 50.94
N VAL A 265 -19.13 34.33 50.74
CA VAL A 265 -19.86 33.35 51.58
C VAL A 265 -19.25 31.95 51.46
N PHE A 266 -18.81 31.57 50.26
CA PHE A 266 -18.15 30.28 50.01
C PHE A 266 -16.79 30.17 50.71
N ILE A 267 -15.99 31.24 50.71
CA ILE A 267 -14.69 31.28 51.41
C ILE A 267 -14.88 31.23 52.93
N VAL A 268 -15.90 31.91 53.47
CA VAL A 268 -16.22 31.86 54.91
C VAL A 268 -16.74 30.49 55.34
N ALA A 269 -17.52 29.81 54.49
CA ALA A 269 -17.99 28.44 54.74
C ALA A 269 -16.84 27.42 54.78
N LEU A 270 -15.79 27.62 53.96
CA LEU A 270 -14.57 26.80 53.98
C LEU A 270 -13.69 27.07 55.21
N ALA A 271 -13.66 28.30 55.71
CA ALA A 271 -12.82 28.69 56.86
C ALA A 271 -13.37 28.23 58.22
N LEU A 272 -14.68 27.89 58.32
CA LEU A 272 -15.33 27.52 59.59
C LEU A 272 -15.37 26.00 59.86
N GLN A 273 -14.81 25.15 59.00
CA GLN A 273 -14.80 23.70 59.19
C GLN A 273 -13.52 23.22 59.91
N GLY A 274 -13.28 23.77 61.10
CA GLY A 274 -12.28 23.26 62.04
C GLY A 274 -12.96 22.45 63.16
N SER A 275 -12.97 21.12 63.05
CA SER A 275 -13.25 20.27 64.21
C SER A 275 -12.46 18.96 64.14
N SER A 276 -11.64 18.79 65.17
CA SER A 276 -10.88 17.61 65.54
C SER A 276 -11.81 16.43 65.81
N SER A 277 -11.70 15.39 64.98
CA SER A 277 -12.28 14.07 65.27
C SER A 277 -11.15 13.06 65.41
N ARG A 278 -10.90 12.65 66.66
CA ARG A 278 -10.06 11.48 66.98
C ARG A 278 -10.77 10.24 66.44
N SER A 279 -10.22 9.64 65.39
CA SER A 279 -10.59 8.30 64.96
C SER A 279 -9.61 7.30 65.57
N ILE A 280 -10.17 6.34 66.32
CA ILE A 280 -9.45 5.17 66.82
C ILE A 280 -9.11 4.30 65.61
N SER A 281 -7.83 4.21 65.29
CA SER A 281 -7.30 3.30 64.28
C SER A 281 -7.25 1.88 64.83
N ARG A 282 -8.27 1.08 64.49
CA ARG A 282 -8.10 -0.38 64.45
C ARG A 282 -7.25 -0.69 63.21
N SER A 283 -5.97 -0.97 63.46
CA SER A 283 -4.97 -1.38 62.49
C SER A 283 -5.40 -2.66 61.76
N GLY A 284 -5.97 -2.49 60.58
CA GLY A 284 -5.99 -3.48 59.51
C GLY A 284 -4.89 -3.11 58.53
N SER A 285 -3.76 -3.82 58.60
CA SER A 285 -2.59 -3.61 57.77
C SER A 285 -2.90 -3.91 56.29
N SER A 286 -3.15 -2.87 55.49
CA SER A 286 -2.83 -2.88 54.06
C SER A 286 -1.48 -2.17 53.93
N ALA A 287 -0.41 -2.93 53.76
CA ALA A 287 0.94 -2.37 53.61
C ALA A 287 1.00 -1.61 52.26
N LEU A 288 1.00 -0.29 52.34
CA LEU A 288 1.19 0.60 51.19
C LEU A 288 2.66 0.52 50.74
N LEU A 289 2.90 0.41 49.43
CA LEU A 289 4.24 0.50 48.88
C LEU A 289 4.77 1.94 49.05
N ASP A 290 6.03 2.08 49.48
CA ASP A 290 6.69 3.38 49.56
C ASP A 290 6.95 3.95 48.15
N SER A 291 6.68 5.24 47.97
CA SER A 291 6.87 6.01 46.73
C SER A 291 8.26 5.84 46.11
N GLN A 292 9.31 5.75 46.92
CA GLN A 292 10.67 5.54 46.43
C GLN A 292 10.83 4.17 45.78
N ARG A 293 10.22 3.13 46.36
CA ARG A 293 10.28 1.75 45.84
C ARG A 293 9.42 1.56 44.60
N PHE A 294 8.30 2.29 44.51
CA PHE A 294 7.50 2.34 43.29
C PHE A 294 8.31 2.92 42.14
N ASN A 295 8.98 4.05 42.36
CA ASN A 295 9.82 4.69 41.34
C ASN A 295 11.01 3.81 40.95
N THR A 296 11.66 3.13 41.91
CA THR A 296 12.76 2.22 41.57
C THR A 296 12.30 0.99 40.79
N LEU A 297 11.10 0.47 41.07
CA LEU A 297 10.52 -0.64 40.30
C LEU A 297 10.16 -0.18 38.87
N GLN A 298 9.55 1.00 38.74
CA GLN A 298 9.24 1.60 37.43
C GLN A 298 10.51 1.80 36.60
N ASP A 299 11.54 2.42 37.16
CA ASP A 299 12.84 2.64 36.49
C ASP A 299 13.50 1.33 36.05
N ARG A 300 13.40 0.27 36.87
CA ARG A 300 13.91 -1.06 36.52
C ARG A 300 13.15 -1.70 35.35
N TYR A 301 11.82 -1.59 35.32
CA TYR A 301 11.03 -2.07 34.19
C TYR A 301 11.31 -1.27 32.92
N GLU A 302 11.50 0.05 33.03
CA GLU A 302 11.87 0.89 31.88
C GLU A 302 13.25 0.52 31.32
N LYS A 303 14.28 0.42 32.16
CA LYS A 303 15.63 -0.01 31.73
C LYS A 303 15.64 -1.39 31.10
N LEU A 304 14.83 -2.30 31.62
CA LEU A 304 14.71 -3.64 31.09
C LEU A 304 14.00 -3.63 29.72
N ALA A 305 12.96 -2.82 29.54
CA ALA A 305 12.33 -2.63 28.24
C ALA A 305 13.29 -1.98 27.23
N GLU A 306 14.07 -0.99 27.64
CA GLU A 306 15.12 -0.35 26.82
C GLU A 306 16.17 -1.36 26.36
N LYS A 307 16.62 -2.25 27.26
CA LYS A 307 17.53 -3.34 26.90
C LYS A 307 16.95 -4.27 25.81
N TYR A 308 15.65 -4.58 25.86
CA TYR A 308 15.01 -5.37 24.80
C TYR A 308 14.91 -4.60 23.48
N ILE A 309 14.71 -3.28 23.53
CA ILE A 309 14.74 -2.42 22.34
C ILE A 309 16.14 -2.43 21.71
N GLU A 310 17.20 -2.33 22.51
CA GLU A 310 18.60 -2.43 22.04
C GLU A 310 18.87 -3.79 21.39
N GLN A 311 18.27 -4.85 21.92
CA GLN A 311 18.34 -6.21 21.36
C GLN A 311 17.41 -6.43 20.15
N LYS A 312 16.65 -5.42 19.74
CA LYS A 312 15.63 -5.47 18.67
C LYS A 312 14.47 -6.45 18.94
N GLU A 313 14.25 -6.81 20.21
CA GLU A 313 13.12 -7.63 20.64
C GLU A 313 11.91 -6.75 21.00
N TYR A 314 11.38 -6.03 20.00
CA TYR A 314 10.35 -5.01 20.19
C TYR A 314 9.04 -5.55 20.79
N SER A 315 8.65 -6.79 20.47
CA SER A 315 7.43 -7.41 21.02
C SER A 315 7.52 -7.61 22.54
N LYS A 316 8.70 -8.03 23.05
CA LYS A 316 8.93 -8.21 24.50
C LYS A 316 8.97 -6.87 25.21
N ALA A 317 9.62 -5.87 24.62
CA ALA A 317 9.63 -4.50 25.15
C ALA A 317 8.20 -3.91 25.23
N ALA A 318 7.40 -4.08 24.18
CA ALA A 318 6.01 -3.63 24.15
C ALA A 318 5.14 -4.32 25.20
N HIS A 319 5.32 -5.63 25.40
CA HIS A 319 4.65 -6.40 26.44
C HIS A 319 4.92 -5.81 27.84
N ILE A 320 6.17 -5.44 28.14
CA ILE A 320 6.54 -4.77 29.41
C ILE A 320 5.78 -3.45 29.56
N TYR A 321 5.77 -2.63 28.50
CA TYR A 321 5.06 -1.35 28.53
C TYR A 321 3.55 -1.50 28.72
N ILE A 322 2.92 -2.54 28.16
CA ILE A 322 1.46 -2.78 28.25
C ILE A 322 1.08 -3.41 29.59
N LYS A 323 1.76 -4.48 30.00
CA LYS A 323 1.36 -5.30 31.15
C LYS A 323 1.89 -4.73 32.46
N LEU A 324 3.15 -4.29 32.49
CA LEU A 324 3.85 -3.91 33.72
C LEU A 324 3.77 -2.40 33.98
N LEU A 325 4.09 -1.61 32.97
CA LEU A 325 4.15 -0.15 33.06
C LEU A 325 2.83 0.56 32.73
N LYS A 326 1.88 -0.14 32.09
CA LYS A 326 0.59 0.40 31.65
C LYS A 326 0.73 1.68 30.80
N ASN A 327 1.84 1.79 30.09
CA ASN A 327 2.17 2.90 29.21
C ASN A 327 1.94 2.50 27.74
N TYR A 328 0.67 2.53 27.34
CA TYR A 328 0.25 2.12 25.99
C TYR A 328 0.83 3.00 24.88
N ASN A 329 1.10 4.28 25.16
CA ASN A 329 1.72 5.19 24.17
C ASN A 329 3.16 4.78 23.85
N LYS A 330 3.99 4.51 24.89
CA LYS A 330 5.35 4.01 24.68
C LYS A 330 5.32 2.64 24.00
N ALA A 331 4.42 1.75 24.43
CA ALA A 331 4.29 0.42 23.82
C ALA A 331 4.03 0.47 22.32
N ALA A 332 3.03 1.27 21.89
CA ALA A 332 2.70 1.41 20.48
C ALA A 332 3.87 2.03 19.69
N GLY A 333 4.54 3.06 20.23
CA GLY A 333 5.71 3.66 19.60
C GLY A 333 6.90 2.70 19.45
N VAL A 334 7.12 1.82 20.43
CA VAL A 334 8.16 0.79 20.36
C VAL A 334 7.86 -0.23 19.26
N LEU A 335 6.60 -0.63 19.10
CA LEU A 335 6.18 -1.53 18.02
C LEU A 335 6.27 -0.87 16.65
N GLU A 336 5.91 0.41 16.52
CA GLU A 336 6.11 1.18 15.29
C GLU A 336 7.58 1.24 14.89
N ASN A 337 8.48 1.48 15.85
CA ASN A 337 9.93 1.50 15.61
C ASN A 337 10.47 0.12 15.20
N GLY A 338 9.80 -0.96 15.61
CA GLY A 338 10.10 -2.33 15.22
C GLY A 338 9.40 -2.79 13.94
N GLU A 339 8.75 -1.90 13.20
CA GLU A 339 7.96 -2.19 11.98
C GLU A 339 6.77 -3.16 12.22
N MET A 340 6.38 -3.37 13.48
CA MET A 340 5.23 -4.18 13.90
C MET A 340 3.96 -3.33 13.91
N TYR A 341 3.60 -2.81 12.73
CA TYR A 341 2.55 -1.80 12.61
C TYR A 341 1.15 -2.34 12.91
N ASN A 342 0.87 -3.60 12.62
CA ASN A 342 -0.45 -4.21 12.85
C ASN A 342 -0.72 -4.36 14.37
N GLU A 343 0.31 -4.73 15.12
CA GLU A 343 0.33 -4.81 16.57
C GLU A 343 0.16 -3.42 17.21
N ALA A 344 0.93 -2.44 16.72
CA ALA A 344 0.82 -1.05 17.18
C ALA A 344 -0.60 -0.48 16.93
N ALA A 345 -1.17 -0.75 15.76
CA ALA A 345 -2.50 -0.30 15.38
C ALA A 345 -3.59 -0.82 16.33
N ALA A 346 -3.51 -2.10 16.72
CA ALA A 346 -4.46 -2.70 17.65
C ALA A 346 -4.41 -2.03 19.03
N ILE A 347 -3.22 -1.64 19.51
CA ILE A 347 -3.05 -0.90 20.77
C ILE A 347 -3.63 0.51 20.65
N TYR A 348 -3.36 1.21 19.54
CA TYR A 348 -3.93 2.55 19.32
C TYR A 348 -5.46 2.53 19.30
N LEU A 349 -6.04 1.49 18.71
CA LEU A 349 -7.48 1.34 18.59
C LEU A 349 -8.13 1.04 19.95
N LYS A 350 -7.64 0.02 20.68
CA LYS A 350 -8.27 -0.46 21.91
C LYS A 350 -7.94 0.39 23.15
N TYR A 351 -6.66 0.71 23.36
CA TYR A 351 -6.20 1.33 24.61
C TYR A 351 -6.13 2.85 24.55
N LEU A 352 -5.75 3.40 23.40
CA LEU A 352 -5.58 4.85 23.24
C LEU A 352 -6.78 5.52 22.56
N ASN A 353 -7.72 4.74 22.02
CA ASN A 353 -8.87 5.20 21.24
C ASN A 353 -8.49 6.22 20.13
N ASN A 354 -7.27 6.08 19.59
CA ASN A 354 -6.75 6.97 18.56
C ASN A 354 -6.91 6.31 17.19
N LYS A 355 -8.11 6.45 16.63
CA LYS A 355 -8.50 5.87 15.35
C LYS A 355 -7.62 6.35 14.19
N ALA A 356 -7.25 7.62 14.17
CA ALA A 356 -6.45 8.19 13.08
C ALA A 356 -5.06 7.53 13.00
N LYS A 357 -4.37 7.41 14.14
CA LYS A 357 -3.08 6.71 14.20
C LYS A 357 -3.21 5.21 13.96
N ALA A 358 -4.27 4.58 14.46
CA ALA A 358 -4.51 3.16 14.20
C ALA A 358 -4.66 2.88 12.70
N ALA A 359 -5.42 3.71 11.97
CA ALA A 359 -5.59 3.58 10.53
C ALA A 359 -4.26 3.78 9.77
N GLU A 360 -3.45 4.77 10.17
CA GLU A 360 -2.13 4.99 9.57
C GLU A 360 -1.19 3.80 9.82
N CYS A 361 -1.21 3.21 11.01
CA CYS A 361 -0.43 2.02 11.32
C CYS A 361 -0.92 0.81 10.50
N TYR A 362 -2.22 0.58 10.37
CA TYR A 362 -2.73 -0.47 9.49
C TYR A 362 -2.40 -0.24 8.00
N GLU A 363 -2.39 1.02 7.54
CA GLU A 363 -1.93 1.38 6.18
C GLU A 363 -0.45 0.99 5.98
N LYS A 364 0.43 1.33 6.94
CA LYS A 364 1.86 0.96 6.93
C LYS A 364 2.09 -0.55 7.06
N GLY A 365 1.27 -1.23 7.86
CA GLY A 365 1.28 -2.68 8.06
C GLY A 365 0.63 -3.49 6.93
N HIS A 366 0.22 -2.83 5.84
CA HIS A 366 -0.46 -3.42 4.68
C HIS A 366 -1.81 -4.11 4.99
N ALA A 367 -2.38 -3.85 6.16
CA ALA A 367 -3.72 -4.30 6.58
C ALA A 367 -4.78 -3.31 6.06
N TYR A 368 -4.88 -3.20 4.74
CA TYR A 368 -5.66 -2.15 4.09
C TYR A 368 -7.16 -2.21 4.37
N ARG A 369 -7.74 -3.40 4.58
CA ARG A 369 -9.18 -3.52 4.88
C ARG A 369 -9.55 -2.91 6.23
N GLN A 370 -8.75 -3.19 7.25
CA GLN A 370 -8.88 -2.63 8.59
C GLN A 370 -8.70 -1.10 8.54
N ALA A 371 -7.67 -0.62 7.82
CA ALA A 371 -7.46 0.81 7.62
C ALA A 371 -8.66 1.48 6.91
N ILE A 372 -9.21 0.84 5.86
CA ILE A 372 -10.38 1.31 5.13
C ILE A 372 -11.60 1.46 6.05
N GLU A 373 -11.87 0.47 6.91
CA GLU A 373 -13.00 0.54 7.85
C GLU A 373 -12.88 1.76 8.77
N ILE A 374 -11.69 1.96 9.35
CA ILE A 374 -11.45 3.11 10.23
C ILE A 374 -11.48 4.44 9.45
N TYR A 375 -10.92 4.50 8.24
CA TYR A 375 -10.96 5.72 7.42
C TYR A 375 -12.37 6.11 6.98
N LYS A 376 -13.26 5.13 6.76
CA LYS A 376 -14.69 5.39 6.54
C LYS A 376 -15.33 6.05 7.75
N GLU A 377 -15.05 5.55 8.97
CA GLU A 377 -15.58 6.15 10.21
C GLU A 377 -15.06 7.57 10.42
N LEU A 378 -13.82 7.85 10.01
CA LEU A 378 -13.20 9.17 10.09
C LEU A 378 -13.62 10.11 8.95
N ASN A 379 -14.48 9.68 8.02
CA ASN A 379 -14.89 10.42 6.81
C ASN A 379 -13.70 10.88 5.93
N GLN A 380 -12.61 10.10 5.95
CA GLN A 380 -11.45 10.31 5.09
C GLN A 380 -11.64 9.55 3.76
N ASP A 381 -12.57 10.04 2.94
CA ASP A 381 -12.98 9.39 1.70
C ASP A 381 -11.84 9.30 0.65
N GLU A 382 -10.94 10.29 0.59
CA GLU A 382 -9.82 10.30 -0.35
C GLU A 382 -8.82 9.18 -0.06
N LYS A 383 -8.41 9.07 1.21
CA LYS A 383 -7.57 7.96 1.71
C LYS A 383 -8.25 6.61 1.48
N THR A 384 -9.55 6.53 1.75
CA THR A 384 -10.32 5.30 1.50
C THR A 384 -10.28 4.89 0.02
N GLY A 385 -10.48 5.84 -0.91
CA GLY A 385 -10.37 5.60 -2.35
C GLY A 385 -8.98 5.14 -2.76
N ASP A 386 -7.93 5.77 -2.22
CA ASP A 386 -6.54 5.39 -2.48
C ASP A 386 -6.23 3.94 -2.06
N LEU A 387 -6.71 3.53 -0.88
CA LEU A 387 -6.53 2.14 -0.43
C LEU A 387 -7.28 1.13 -1.30
N TYR A 388 -8.48 1.46 -1.79
CA TYR A 388 -9.19 0.61 -2.75
C TYR A 388 -8.47 0.49 -4.09
N LEU A 389 -7.79 1.54 -4.57
CA LEU A 389 -6.93 1.44 -5.76
C LEU A 389 -5.79 0.44 -5.55
N ILE A 390 -5.14 0.47 -4.38
CA ILE A 390 -4.07 -0.49 -4.03
C ILE A 390 -4.63 -1.93 -4.04
N LEU A 391 -5.84 -2.13 -3.52
CA LEU A 391 -6.53 -3.43 -3.54
C LEU A 391 -7.05 -3.86 -4.92
N LYS A 392 -6.84 -3.03 -5.97
CA LYS A 392 -7.35 -3.20 -7.34
C LYS A 392 -8.87 -3.19 -7.45
N GLU A 393 -9.56 -2.59 -6.48
CA GLU A 393 -11.02 -2.47 -6.43
C GLU A 393 -11.47 -1.10 -6.97
N LYS A 394 -11.19 -0.87 -8.26
CA LYS A 394 -11.40 0.45 -8.91
C LYS A 394 -12.83 0.99 -8.78
N LYS A 395 -13.84 0.11 -8.90
CA LYS A 395 -15.26 0.53 -8.81
C LYS A 395 -15.58 1.16 -7.45
N GLU A 396 -15.09 0.57 -6.36
CA GLU A 396 -15.28 1.12 -5.02
C GLU A 396 -14.43 2.38 -4.84
N ALA A 397 -13.20 2.40 -5.33
CA ALA A 397 -12.35 3.58 -5.29
C ALA A 397 -13.02 4.80 -5.96
N ASP A 398 -13.54 4.63 -7.18
CA ASP A 398 -14.20 5.69 -7.96
C ASP A 398 -15.42 6.25 -7.21
N LYS A 399 -16.19 5.41 -6.50
CA LYS A 399 -17.32 5.85 -5.67
C LYS A 399 -16.89 6.76 -4.52
N TYR A 400 -15.77 6.46 -3.85
CA TYR A 400 -15.24 7.31 -2.78
C TYR A 400 -14.61 8.59 -3.34
N PHE A 401 -13.89 8.52 -4.45
CA PHE A 401 -13.38 9.70 -5.12
C PHE A 401 -14.49 10.64 -5.58
N GLN A 402 -15.62 10.10 -6.06
CA GLN A 402 -16.78 10.92 -6.43
C GLN A 402 -17.29 11.74 -5.24
N LYS A 403 -17.39 11.15 -4.04
CA LYS A 403 -17.78 11.89 -2.83
C LYS A 403 -16.81 13.05 -2.51
N VAL A 404 -15.52 12.81 -2.67
CA VAL A 404 -14.47 13.82 -2.46
C VAL A 404 -14.60 14.95 -3.48
N ILE A 405 -14.80 14.59 -4.75
CA ILE A 405 -15.04 15.52 -5.84
C ILE A 405 -16.26 16.38 -5.54
N ASP A 406 -17.38 15.78 -5.16
CA ASP A 406 -18.64 16.50 -4.87
C ASP A 406 -18.45 17.48 -3.69
N ARG A 407 -17.71 17.06 -2.65
CA ARG A 407 -17.32 17.94 -1.53
C ARG A 407 -16.44 19.10 -1.99
N TYR A 408 -15.46 18.87 -2.87
CA TYR A 408 -14.63 19.94 -3.42
C TYR A 408 -15.43 20.88 -4.31
N LYS A 409 -16.34 20.38 -5.15
CA LYS A 409 -17.25 21.20 -5.96
C LYS A 409 -18.14 22.09 -5.09
N ALA A 410 -18.75 21.53 -4.04
CA ALA A 410 -19.59 22.28 -3.11
C ALA A 410 -18.84 23.42 -2.40
N ASN A 411 -17.52 23.25 -2.19
CA ASN A 411 -16.63 24.27 -1.60
C ASN A 411 -15.95 25.17 -2.65
N PHE A 412 -16.36 25.12 -3.92
CA PHE A 412 -15.77 25.86 -5.05
C PHE A 412 -14.27 25.57 -5.29
N GLN A 413 -13.76 24.42 -4.84
CA GLN A 413 -12.37 23.99 -5.00
C GLN A 413 -12.20 23.17 -6.30
N TYR A 414 -12.53 23.78 -7.44
CA TYR A 414 -12.57 23.09 -8.74
C TYR A 414 -11.23 22.51 -9.19
N VAL A 415 -10.12 23.21 -8.92
CA VAL A 415 -8.77 22.71 -9.25
C VAL A 415 -8.50 21.39 -8.52
N LYS A 416 -8.78 21.30 -7.21
CA LYS A 416 -8.58 20.06 -6.45
C LYS A 416 -9.47 18.93 -6.97
N ALA A 417 -10.74 19.21 -7.25
CA ALA A 417 -11.65 18.22 -7.84
C ALA A 417 -11.12 17.70 -9.19
N SER A 418 -10.62 18.58 -10.05
CA SER A 418 -10.04 18.21 -11.35
C SER A 418 -8.80 17.32 -11.22
N LEU A 419 -7.97 17.54 -10.18
CA LEU A 419 -6.78 16.74 -9.93
C LEU A 419 -7.13 15.31 -9.52
N ILE A 420 -8.23 15.10 -8.77
CA ILE A 420 -8.72 13.75 -8.46
C ILE A 420 -9.16 13.02 -9.74
N TYR A 421 -9.92 13.68 -10.62
CA TYR A 421 -10.30 13.09 -11.90
C TYR A 421 -9.09 12.74 -12.77
N LYS A 422 -8.13 13.66 -12.90
CA LYS A 422 -6.94 13.49 -13.72
C LYS A 422 -6.00 12.40 -13.18
N ASN A 423 -5.66 12.47 -11.89
CA ASN A 423 -4.58 11.67 -11.31
C ASN A 423 -5.05 10.35 -10.70
N LYS A 424 -6.28 10.28 -10.16
CA LYS A 424 -6.78 9.11 -9.44
C LYS A 424 -7.72 8.26 -10.29
N ILE A 425 -8.71 8.89 -10.92
CA ILE A 425 -9.71 8.20 -11.77
C ILE A 425 -9.14 7.93 -13.17
N GLY A 426 -8.33 8.86 -13.69
CA GLY A 426 -7.75 8.83 -15.03
C GLY A 426 -8.68 9.40 -16.11
N ASN A 427 -9.70 10.17 -15.74
CA ASN A 427 -10.63 10.81 -16.67
C ASN A 427 -10.30 12.29 -16.86
N ILE A 428 -9.47 12.58 -17.86
CA ILE A 428 -9.03 13.94 -18.18
C ILE A 428 -10.19 14.80 -18.70
N SER A 429 -11.14 14.21 -19.43
CA SER A 429 -12.29 14.92 -20.00
C SER A 429 -13.16 15.57 -18.93
N GLU A 430 -13.50 14.83 -17.89
CA GLU A 430 -14.28 15.36 -16.75
C GLU A 430 -13.48 16.37 -15.92
N ALA A 431 -12.18 16.18 -15.79
CA ALA A 431 -11.30 17.18 -15.17
C ALA A 431 -11.36 18.53 -15.93
N GLN A 432 -11.34 18.48 -17.27
CA GLN A 432 -11.44 19.67 -18.12
C GLN A 432 -12.81 20.36 -18.04
N VAL A 433 -13.91 19.59 -17.91
CA VAL A 433 -15.24 20.15 -17.67
C VAL A 433 -15.27 20.97 -16.38
N LEU A 434 -14.70 20.43 -15.30
CA LEU A 434 -14.64 21.12 -14.01
C LEU A 434 -13.80 22.39 -14.02
N LEU A 435 -12.65 22.35 -14.67
CA LEU A 435 -11.77 23.51 -14.77
C LEU A 435 -12.46 24.64 -15.57
N ARG A 436 -13.20 24.31 -16.63
CA ARG A 436 -14.02 25.28 -17.37
C ARG A 436 -15.16 25.84 -16.52
N GLU A 437 -15.80 25.03 -15.70
CA GLU A 437 -16.83 25.48 -14.76
C GLU A 437 -16.27 26.47 -13.73
N GLY A 438 -15.09 26.17 -13.15
CA GLY A 438 -14.38 27.08 -12.24
C GLY A 438 -14.00 28.41 -12.91
N TRP A 439 -13.54 28.35 -14.16
CA TRP A 439 -13.27 29.54 -14.98
C TRP A 439 -14.52 30.40 -15.20
N ARG A 440 -15.62 29.81 -15.68
CA ARG A 440 -16.87 30.52 -15.99
C ARG A 440 -17.55 31.12 -14.76
N THR A 441 -17.42 30.45 -13.61
CA THR A 441 -17.95 30.95 -12.33
C THR A 441 -17.02 31.93 -11.62
N ASN A 442 -15.88 32.26 -12.22
CA ASN A 442 -14.84 33.13 -11.68
C ASN A 442 -14.34 32.69 -10.28
N LYS A 443 -14.30 31.38 -10.02
CA LYS A 443 -13.83 30.78 -8.76
C LYS A 443 -12.44 30.23 -8.98
N ASP A 444 -11.45 30.93 -8.43
CA ASP A 444 -10.03 30.62 -8.66
C ASP A 444 -9.70 30.52 -10.17
N ALA A 445 -10.18 31.51 -10.92
CA ALA A 445 -10.24 31.49 -12.38
C ALA A 445 -8.86 31.27 -13.02
N TYR A 446 -7.83 31.98 -12.53
CA TYR A 446 -6.46 31.84 -13.02
C TYR A 446 -5.95 30.40 -12.88
N ASN A 447 -6.03 29.79 -11.68
CA ASN A 447 -5.51 28.44 -11.48
C ASN A 447 -6.32 27.40 -12.25
N CYS A 448 -7.64 27.58 -12.36
CA CYS A 448 -8.49 26.71 -13.17
C CYS A 448 -8.06 26.74 -14.65
N LEU A 449 -7.89 27.93 -15.21
CA LEU A 449 -7.52 28.08 -16.61
C LEU A 449 -6.08 27.61 -16.89
N ASN A 450 -5.16 27.90 -15.96
CA ASN A 450 -3.77 27.44 -16.06
C ASN A 450 -3.70 25.91 -16.08
N ASN A 451 -4.41 25.24 -15.17
CA ASN A 451 -4.48 23.78 -15.17
C ASN A 451 -5.18 23.24 -16.43
N TYR A 452 -6.19 23.95 -16.94
CA TYR A 452 -6.91 23.56 -18.15
C TYR A 452 -5.99 23.57 -19.39
N PHE A 453 -5.20 24.61 -19.57
CA PHE A 453 -4.19 24.70 -20.64
C PHE A 453 -3.06 23.68 -20.47
N SER A 454 -2.62 23.43 -19.23
CA SER A 454 -1.56 22.45 -18.94
C SER A 454 -1.91 21.00 -19.35
N ASN A 455 -3.21 20.69 -19.46
CA ASN A 455 -3.70 19.37 -19.86
C ASN A 455 -3.67 19.15 -21.37
N ILE A 456 -3.51 20.22 -22.17
CA ILE A 456 -3.49 20.17 -23.64
C ILE A 456 -2.06 19.90 -24.09
N LYS A 457 -1.87 18.82 -24.85
CA LYS A 457 -0.53 18.34 -25.25
C LYS A 457 -0.04 19.02 -26.52
N THR A 458 -0.93 19.23 -27.48
CA THR A 458 -0.59 19.74 -28.81
C THR A 458 -0.62 21.28 -28.82
N THR A 459 0.42 21.92 -29.37
CA THR A 459 0.50 23.39 -29.46
C THR A 459 -0.62 23.97 -30.32
N ASP A 460 -1.02 23.29 -31.39
CA ASP A 460 -2.11 23.74 -32.27
C ASP A 460 -3.48 23.68 -31.57
N GLU A 461 -3.79 22.58 -30.88
CA GLU A 461 -5.01 22.46 -30.07
C GLU A 461 -5.06 23.52 -28.97
N LEU A 462 -3.91 23.83 -28.37
CA LEU A 462 -3.80 24.88 -27.36
C LEU A 462 -4.08 26.26 -27.97
N ALA A 463 -3.54 26.54 -29.17
CA ALA A 463 -3.79 27.77 -29.91
C ALA A 463 -5.29 28.00 -30.13
N GLU A 464 -5.94 27.00 -30.72
CA GLU A 464 -7.37 27.01 -31.02
C GLU A 464 -8.18 27.19 -29.74
N THR A 465 -7.83 26.46 -28.69
CA THR A 465 -8.51 26.53 -27.40
C THR A 465 -8.37 27.92 -26.75
N ILE A 466 -7.18 28.54 -26.80
CA ILE A 466 -6.98 29.90 -26.28
C ILE A 466 -7.86 30.90 -27.04
N SER A 467 -7.90 30.82 -28.37
CA SER A 467 -8.76 31.66 -29.19
C SER A 467 -10.25 31.45 -28.91
N GLU A 468 -10.69 30.20 -28.71
CA GLU A 468 -12.08 29.89 -28.36
C GLU A 468 -12.48 30.43 -26.99
N VAL A 469 -11.63 30.23 -25.97
CA VAL A 469 -11.89 30.73 -24.62
C VAL A 469 -11.92 32.26 -24.64
N TYR A 470 -11.00 32.90 -25.37
CA TYR A 470 -11.00 34.36 -25.53
C TYR A 470 -12.28 34.89 -26.16
N GLY A 471 -12.75 34.26 -27.25
CA GLY A 471 -13.94 34.71 -27.97
C GLY A 471 -15.27 34.48 -27.25
N LYS A 472 -15.38 33.42 -26.43
CA LYS A 472 -16.67 32.99 -25.83
C LYS A 472 -16.79 33.23 -24.33
N ASP A 473 -15.69 33.03 -23.59
CA ASP A 473 -15.72 32.90 -22.12
C ASP A 473 -14.96 34.02 -21.38
N VAL A 474 -14.25 34.92 -22.09
CA VAL A 474 -13.58 36.08 -21.49
C VAL A 474 -14.55 37.27 -21.41
N SER A 475 -14.60 37.88 -20.22
CA SER A 475 -15.43 39.03 -19.87
C SER A 475 -14.57 40.10 -19.18
N GLU A 476 -15.13 41.29 -18.93
CA GLU A 476 -14.41 42.37 -18.23
C GLU A 476 -13.90 41.94 -16.84
N THR A 477 -14.61 41.03 -16.16
CA THR A 477 -14.28 40.60 -14.79
C THR A 477 -13.15 39.58 -14.71
N ASN A 478 -13.00 38.69 -15.69
CA ASN A 478 -12.00 37.60 -15.66
C ASN A 478 -10.81 37.86 -16.60
N SER A 479 -10.82 38.91 -17.43
CA SER A 479 -9.76 39.16 -18.42
C SER A 479 -8.37 39.41 -17.83
N GLU A 480 -8.26 39.89 -16.58
CA GLU A 480 -6.96 40.00 -15.89
C GLU A 480 -6.40 38.61 -15.52
N SER A 481 -7.25 37.72 -15.02
CA SER A 481 -6.87 36.33 -14.75
C SER A 481 -6.54 35.57 -16.04
N PHE A 482 -7.27 35.84 -17.13
CA PHE A 482 -6.95 35.31 -18.46
C PHE A 482 -5.57 35.77 -18.92
N LEU A 483 -5.31 37.07 -18.84
CA LEU A 483 -4.04 37.68 -19.23
C LEU A 483 -2.88 37.07 -18.44
N GLN A 484 -3.06 36.81 -17.14
CA GLN A 484 -2.06 36.12 -16.33
C GLN A 484 -1.83 34.67 -16.77
N ALA A 485 -2.88 33.92 -17.12
CA ALA A 485 -2.75 32.53 -17.55
C ALA A 485 -1.98 32.41 -18.87
N ILE A 486 -2.31 33.23 -19.87
CA ILE A 486 -1.64 33.17 -21.19
C ILE A 486 -0.17 33.61 -21.14
N LYS A 487 0.26 34.36 -20.11
CA LYS A 487 1.68 34.70 -19.92
C LYS A 487 2.55 33.45 -19.73
N GLN A 488 2.03 32.42 -19.03
CA GLN A 488 2.81 31.19 -18.84
C GLN A 488 3.03 30.47 -20.18
N GLU A 489 2.05 30.55 -21.07
CA GLU A 489 2.06 29.90 -22.38
C GLU A 489 2.86 30.66 -23.44
N PHE A 490 3.14 31.96 -23.23
CA PHE A 490 3.86 32.85 -24.16
C PHE A 490 5.20 32.29 -24.64
N LYS A 491 5.95 31.60 -23.77
CA LYS A 491 7.32 31.13 -24.06
C LYS A 491 7.38 29.76 -24.76
N ARG A 492 6.25 29.13 -25.08
CA ARG A 492 6.25 27.75 -25.62
C ARG A 492 6.66 27.67 -27.09
N ASP A 493 6.17 28.58 -27.94
CA ASP A 493 6.41 28.55 -29.39
C ASP A 493 6.25 29.93 -30.03
N GLN A 494 6.86 30.17 -31.20
CA GLN A 494 6.77 31.43 -31.96
C GLN A 494 5.31 31.75 -32.37
N LYS A 495 4.53 30.73 -32.73
CA LYS A 495 3.10 30.89 -33.04
C LYS A 495 2.29 31.30 -31.80
N MET A 496 2.64 30.76 -30.62
CA MET A 496 2.05 31.17 -29.34
C MET A 496 2.47 32.59 -28.97
N GLU A 497 3.73 32.98 -29.23
CA GLU A 497 4.27 34.32 -28.99
C GLU A 497 3.41 35.37 -29.70
N GLU A 498 3.12 35.17 -30.99
CA GLU A 498 2.32 36.09 -31.80
C GLU A 498 0.85 36.14 -31.35
N LEU A 499 0.22 34.98 -31.16
CA LEU A 499 -1.20 34.87 -30.78
C LEU A 499 -1.47 35.48 -29.40
N THR A 500 -0.72 35.07 -28.39
CA THR A 500 -0.93 35.56 -27.01
C THR A 500 -0.58 37.03 -26.87
N LYS A 501 0.40 37.52 -27.64
CA LYS A 501 0.74 38.95 -27.72
C LYS A 501 -0.41 39.78 -28.30
N ASN A 502 -0.99 39.36 -29.42
CA ASN A 502 -2.13 40.08 -30.03
C ASN A 502 -3.31 40.18 -29.06
N ILE A 503 -3.68 39.05 -28.43
CA ILE A 503 -4.76 39.02 -27.43
C ILE A 503 -4.43 39.91 -26.21
N ALA A 504 -3.17 39.91 -25.74
CA ALA A 504 -2.74 40.75 -24.64
C ALA A 504 -2.89 42.25 -24.96
N TYR A 505 -2.56 42.67 -26.19
CA TYR A 505 -2.77 44.06 -26.63
C TYR A 505 -4.25 44.45 -26.63
N GLU A 506 -5.13 43.59 -27.14
CA GLU A 506 -6.58 43.85 -27.16
C GLU A 506 -7.16 43.97 -25.75
N ILE A 507 -6.80 43.06 -24.85
CA ILE A 507 -7.24 43.10 -23.44
C ILE A 507 -6.75 44.38 -22.75
N VAL A 508 -5.47 44.71 -22.93
CA VAL A 508 -4.88 45.91 -22.31
C VAL A 508 -5.53 47.17 -22.88
N ALA A 509 -5.68 47.29 -24.19
CA ALA A 509 -6.31 48.45 -24.83
C ALA A 509 -7.73 48.72 -24.29
N ASN A 510 -8.52 47.68 -24.09
CA ASN A 510 -9.90 47.81 -23.56
C ASN A 510 -9.94 48.22 -22.07
N LYS A 511 -8.89 47.92 -21.29
CA LYS A 511 -8.85 48.18 -19.83
C LYS A 511 -7.98 49.36 -19.42
N ILE A 512 -7.10 49.84 -20.28
CA ILE A 512 -6.05 50.81 -19.93
C ILE A 512 -6.62 52.13 -19.41
N ASP A 513 -7.79 52.55 -19.91
CA ASP A 513 -8.47 53.78 -19.47
C ASP A 513 -9.05 53.66 -18.05
N LYS A 514 -9.54 52.47 -17.67
CA LYS A 514 -10.10 52.20 -16.34
C LYS A 514 -9.01 51.89 -15.31
N LYS A 515 -7.94 51.20 -15.72
CA LYS A 515 -6.83 50.76 -14.86
C LYS A 515 -5.48 50.91 -15.58
N PRO A 516 -4.82 52.08 -15.45
CA PRO A 516 -3.57 52.37 -16.16
C PRO A 516 -2.41 51.43 -15.81
N GLU A 517 -2.47 50.74 -14.67
CA GLU A 517 -1.43 49.82 -14.22
C GLU A 517 -1.34 48.54 -15.07
N ILE A 518 -2.42 48.16 -15.77
CA ILE A 518 -2.44 46.97 -16.62
C ILE A 518 -1.48 47.07 -17.80
N ALA A 519 -1.05 48.29 -18.17
CA ALA A 519 -0.04 48.51 -19.21
C ALA A 519 1.32 47.87 -18.87
N LEU A 520 1.64 47.66 -17.59
CA LEU A 520 2.86 46.98 -17.16
C LEU A 520 2.90 45.52 -17.64
N GLU A 521 1.74 44.91 -17.85
CA GLU A 521 1.65 43.52 -18.30
C GLU A 521 2.19 43.31 -19.71
N LEU A 522 2.14 44.35 -20.56
CA LEU A 522 2.70 44.31 -21.91
C LEU A 522 4.22 44.17 -21.95
N LEU A 523 4.93 44.48 -20.84
CA LEU A 523 6.38 44.31 -20.76
C LEU A 523 6.77 42.83 -20.85
N HIS A 524 5.95 41.95 -20.29
CA HIS A 524 6.20 40.51 -20.34
C HIS A 524 6.09 39.94 -21.75
N PHE A 525 5.14 40.43 -22.55
CA PHE A 525 4.97 40.02 -23.95
C PHE A 525 5.95 40.69 -24.93
N ASN A 526 6.83 41.58 -24.42
CA ASN A 526 7.77 42.37 -25.21
C ASN A 526 9.19 42.40 -24.61
N GLU A 527 9.68 41.26 -24.11
CA GLU A 527 11.00 41.17 -23.45
C GLU A 527 12.15 41.72 -24.32
N LYS A 528 12.05 41.57 -25.64
CA LYS A 528 13.07 42.03 -26.62
C LYS A 528 13.04 43.54 -26.87
N ASN A 529 11.95 44.24 -26.52
CA ASN A 529 11.75 45.65 -26.88
C ASN A 529 12.05 46.59 -25.69
N ARG A 530 13.27 47.14 -25.66
CA ARG A 530 13.70 48.09 -24.61
C ARG A 530 12.99 49.45 -24.64
N SER A 531 12.38 49.86 -25.76
CA SER A 531 11.65 51.13 -25.83
C SER A 531 10.28 51.05 -25.16
N MET A 532 9.64 49.88 -25.19
CA MET A 532 8.32 49.65 -24.56
C MET A 532 8.29 49.99 -23.08
N LEU A 533 9.38 49.71 -22.35
CA LEU A 533 9.48 50.07 -20.93
C LEU A 533 9.36 51.59 -20.73
N LYS A 534 10.03 52.38 -21.58
CA LYS A 534 9.96 53.85 -21.51
C LYS A 534 8.56 54.34 -21.81
N ASP A 535 7.91 53.76 -22.81
CA ASP A 535 6.57 54.16 -23.25
C ASP A 535 5.48 53.83 -22.21
N VAL A 536 5.52 52.61 -21.65
CA VAL A 536 4.60 52.18 -20.58
C VAL A 536 4.77 53.04 -19.32
N MET A 537 6.02 53.32 -18.92
CA MET A 537 6.28 54.16 -17.74
C MET A 537 5.83 55.61 -17.97
N LYS A 538 6.08 56.17 -19.17
CA LYS A 538 5.62 57.51 -19.54
C LYS A 538 4.10 57.61 -19.55
N TYR A 539 3.41 56.58 -20.07
CA TYR A 539 1.96 56.50 -20.03
C TYR A 539 1.43 56.47 -18.60
N LYS A 540 1.97 55.60 -17.73
CA LYS A 540 1.59 55.50 -16.31
C LYS A 540 1.73 56.84 -15.59
N ILE A 541 2.85 57.54 -15.76
CA ILE A 541 3.09 58.85 -15.16
C ILE A 541 2.07 59.89 -15.66
N LYS A 542 1.70 59.84 -16.95
CA LYS A 542 0.72 60.77 -17.52
C LYS A 542 -0.72 60.47 -17.07
N ALA A 543 -1.08 59.18 -16.96
CA ALA A 543 -2.38 58.74 -16.51
C ALA A 543 -2.60 59.00 -15.00
N GLY A 544 -1.57 58.78 -14.17
CA GLY A 544 -1.60 59.09 -12.74
C GLY A 544 -1.65 60.59 -12.40
N LYS A 545 -1.43 61.47 -13.39
CA LYS A 545 -1.65 62.92 -13.26
C LYS A 545 -3.06 63.37 -13.67
N LYS A 546 -3.86 62.47 -14.25
CA LYS A 546 -5.21 62.74 -14.76
C LYS A 546 -6.32 62.16 -13.87
N ALA A 547 -6.01 61.21 -13.00
CA ALA A 547 -6.85 60.77 -11.89
C ALA A 547 -6.65 61.71 -10.69
#